data_AF-A0A1I9GD93-F1
#
_entry.id   AF-A0A1I9GD93-F1
#
_cell.length_a   1.000
_cell.length_b   1.000
_cell.length_c   1.000
_cell.angle_alpha   90.00
_cell.angle_beta   90.00
_cell.angle_gamma   90.00
#
_symmetry.space_group_name_H-M   'P 1'
#
loop_
_entity.id
_entity.type
_entity.pdbx_description
1 polymer ?
#
loop_
_entity_poly.entity_id
_entity_poly.type
_entity_poly.pdbx_seq_one_letter_code
_entity_poly.pdbx_strand_id
1 'polypeptide(L)'
;ISEYPSGHAARNLTLIAKTLQTLANFTKFGGKEHYMDFMNEFVEHEWDNMHRYLMKISTLPANIQRNSGENDWNISVDIGKEVSLLYSYLDELWTPEIHEQAAKYGSQMAELRFILAKLRYIRMRNDGCKDYELLTVESSPSDYDNTNVSR
;
A
#
# COMPACT_ATOMS: atom_id res chain seq x y z
N ILE A 1 0.47 -18.86 -18.69
CA ILE A 1 1.39 -17.81 -19.18
C ILE A 1 1.94 -17.14 -17.93
N SER A 2 3.27 -17.06 -17.76
CA SER A 2 3.86 -16.35 -16.60
C SER A 2 3.55 -14.85 -16.74
N GLU A 3 2.90 -14.26 -15.74
CA GLU A 3 2.61 -12.81 -15.70
C GLU A 3 3.88 -11.96 -15.57
N TYR A 4 4.98 -12.57 -15.11
CA TYR A 4 6.27 -11.89 -15.00
C TYR A 4 7.05 -11.86 -16.32
N PRO A 5 7.72 -10.74 -16.63
CA PRO A 5 8.54 -10.62 -17.83
C PRO A 5 9.69 -11.64 -17.83
N SER A 6 10.06 -12.11 -19.02
CA SER A 6 11.24 -12.95 -19.21
C SER A 6 12.51 -12.23 -18.75
N GLY A 7 13.61 -12.96 -18.49
CA GLY A 7 14.86 -12.36 -18.02
C GLY A 7 15.38 -11.20 -18.88
N HIS A 8 15.22 -11.29 -20.20
CA HIS A 8 15.57 -10.21 -21.13
C HIS A 8 14.63 -9.01 -21.00
N ALA A 9 13.31 -9.24 -20.97
CA ALA A 9 12.33 -8.18 -20.82
C ALA A 9 12.47 -7.47 -19.46
N ALA A 10 12.66 -8.22 -18.38
CA ALA A 10 12.88 -7.69 -17.04
C ALA A 10 14.14 -6.79 -17.01
N ARG A 11 15.26 -7.25 -17.58
CA ARG A 11 16.49 -6.46 -17.68
C ARG A 11 16.27 -5.15 -18.44
N ASN A 12 15.58 -5.19 -19.58
CA ASN A 12 15.31 -3.99 -20.36
C ASN A 12 14.43 -3.00 -19.58
N LEU A 13 13.39 -3.47 -18.91
CA LEU A 13 12.55 -2.65 -18.03
C LEU A 13 13.37 -2.00 -16.91
N THR A 14 14.29 -2.74 -16.29
CA THR A 14 15.20 -2.19 -15.28
C THR A 14 16.07 -1.06 -15.84
N LEU A 15 16.64 -1.22 -17.04
CA LEU A 15 17.48 -0.18 -17.67
C LEU A 15 16.67 1.06 -18.06
N ILE A 16 15.43 0.88 -18.53
CA ILE A 16 14.50 1.98 -18.80
C ILE A 16 14.17 2.71 -17.50
N ALA A 17 13.77 1.99 -16.46
CA ALA A 17 13.46 2.57 -15.15
C ALA A 17 14.65 3.35 -14.58
N LYS A 18 15.86 2.80 -14.72
CA LYS A 18 17.09 3.47 -14.31
C LYS A 18 17.35 4.77 -15.07
N THR A 19 17.12 4.78 -16.38
CA THR A 19 17.21 6.01 -17.20
C THR A 19 16.21 7.06 -16.74
N LEU A 20 14.94 6.68 -16.54
CA LEU A 20 13.90 7.57 -16.04
C LEU A 20 14.23 8.14 -14.66
N GLN A 21 14.80 7.31 -13.78
CA GLN A 21 15.23 7.73 -12.45
C GLN A 21 16.36 8.76 -12.52
N THR A 22 17.38 8.53 -13.35
CA THR A 22 18.48 9.49 -13.56
C THR A 22 17.97 10.80 -14.15
N LEU A 23 17.06 10.73 -15.12
CA LEU A 23 16.39 11.90 -15.70
C LEU A 23 15.59 12.70 -14.66
N ALA A 24 14.77 12.02 -13.85
CA ALA A 24 13.99 12.64 -12.78
C ALA A 24 14.86 13.29 -11.69
N ASN A 25 16.09 12.78 -11.50
CA ASN A 25 17.07 13.35 -10.57
C ASN A 25 17.87 14.52 -11.16
N PHE A 26 17.70 14.83 -12.45
CA PHE A 26 18.51 15.83 -13.16
C PHE A 26 20.02 15.59 -13.05
N THR A 27 20.43 14.32 -13.06
CA THR A 27 21.83 13.91 -13.00
C THR A 27 22.23 13.17 -14.27
N LYS A 28 23.52 12.84 -14.39
CA LYS A 28 24.06 11.98 -15.44
C LYS A 28 24.55 10.66 -14.87
N PHE A 29 24.58 9.65 -15.73
CA PHE A 29 25.35 8.44 -15.51
C PHE A 29 26.85 8.77 -15.46
N GLY A 30 27.56 8.07 -14.58
CA GLY A 30 29.00 8.17 -14.44
C GLY A 30 29.53 7.24 -13.34
N GLY A 31 30.85 7.26 -13.14
CA GLY A 31 31.52 6.47 -12.11
C GLY A 31 31.30 4.96 -12.31
N LYS A 32 30.59 4.31 -11.38
CA LYS A 32 30.34 2.85 -11.39
C LYS A 32 29.35 2.41 -12.48
N GLU A 33 28.74 3.34 -13.20
CA GLU A 33 27.64 3.07 -14.15
C GLU A 33 28.02 3.35 -15.61
N HIS A 34 29.31 3.26 -15.96
CA HIS A 34 29.85 3.60 -17.28
C HIS A 34 29.16 2.89 -18.47
N TYR A 35 28.54 1.73 -18.24
CA TYR A 35 27.76 1.04 -19.29
C TYR A 35 26.50 1.80 -19.71
N MET A 36 26.05 2.80 -18.92
CA MET A 36 24.91 3.67 -19.21
C MET A 36 25.32 5.03 -19.77
N ASP A 37 26.61 5.33 -19.92
CA ASP A 37 27.06 6.68 -20.32
C ASP A 37 26.48 7.13 -21.67
N PHE A 38 26.21 6.18 -22.57
CA PHE A 38 25.56 6.46 -23.86
C PHE A 38 24.14 7.05 -23.71
N MET A 39 23.49 6.85 -22.57
CA MET A 39 22.17 7.41 -22.28
C MET A 39 22.23 8.87 -21.84
N ASN A 40 23.40 9.41 -21.53
CA ASN A 40 23.52 10.80 -21.06
C ASN A 40 23.02 11.80 -22.11
N GLU A 41 23.25 11.56 -23.41
CA GLU A 41 22.73 12.42 -24.47
C GLU A 41 21.19 12.56 -24.40
N PHE A 42 20.49 11.43 -24.22
CA PHE A 42 19.05 11.42 -24.03
C PHE A 42 18.63 12.12 -22.73
N VAL A 43 19.30 11.82 -21.62
CA VAL A 43 18.95 12.39 -20.31
C VAL A 43 19.08 13.91 -20.31
N GLU A 44 20.18 14.44 -20.85
CA GLU A 44 20.40 15.88 -20.90
C GLU A 44 19.39 16.58 -21.82
N HIS A 45 19.05 15.95 -22.95
CA HIS A 45 18.04 16.46 -23.89
C HIS A 45 16.65 16.58 -23.25
N GLU A 46 16.29 15.66 -22.36
CA GLU A 46 14.94 15.56 -21.78
C GLU A 46 14.77 16.32 -20.45
N TRP A 47 15.80 16.97 -19.91
CA TRP A 47 15.70 17.67 -18.62
C TRP A 47 14.55 18.69 -18.57
N ASP A 48 14.43 19.55 -19.58
CA ASP A 48 13.36 20.56 -19.60
C ASP A 48 11.96 19.92 -19.65
N ASN A 49 11.82 18.79 -20.36
CA ASN A 49 10.57 18.05 -20.43
C ASN A 49 10.22 17.41 -19.08
N MET A 50 11.21 16.81 -18.41
CA MET A 50 11.05 16.27 -17.06
C MET A 50 10.66 17.36 -16.07
N HIS A 51 11.33 18.52 -16.10
CA HIS A 51 10.99 19.67 -15.24
C HIS A 51 9.55 20.13 -15.46
N ARG A 52 9.16 20.32 -16.73
CA ARG A 52 7.79 20.72 -17.08
C ARG A 52 6.75 19.69 -16.63
N TYR A 53 7.06 18.40 -16.77
CA TYR A 53 6.20 17.32 -16.30
C TYR A 53 6.04 17.37 -14.77
N LEU A 54 7.13 17.45 -14.01
CA LEU A 54 7.10 17.53 -12.55
C LEU A 54 6.32 18.76 -12.06
N MET A 55 6.47 19.91 -12.72
CA MET A 55 5.68 21.11 -12.42
C MET A 55 4.19 20.91 -12.70
N LYS A 56 3.85 20.29 -13.83
CA LYS A 56 2.45 20.02 -14.21
C LYS A 56 1.74 19.11 -13.22
N ILE A 57 2.42 18.07 -12.70
CA ILE A 57 1.80 17.12 -11.77
C ILE A 57 1.82 17.60 -10.30
N SER A 58 2.71 18.52 -9.94
CA SER A 58 2.83 19.04 -8.57
C SER A 58 2.07 20.35 -8.34
N THR A 59 1.59 20.99 -9.41
CA THR A 59 0.83 22.24 -9.34
C THR A 59 -0.66 21.97 -9.51
N LEU A 60 -1.48 22.37 -8.52
CA LEU A 60 -2.93 22.32 -8.66
C LEU A 60 -3.36 23.30 -9.77
N PRO A 61 -4.13 22.86 -10.79
CA PRO A 61 -4.65 23.77 -11.80
C PRO A 61 -5.50 24.86 -11.13
N ALA A 62 -5.24 26.12 -11.50
CA ALA A 62 -5.91 27.29 -10.91
C ALA A 62 -7.44 27.23 -10.97
N ASN A 63 -8.01 26.41 -11.87
CA ASN A 63 -9.44 26.28 -12.09
C ASN A 63 -10.11 25.10 -11.34
N ILE A 64 -9.36 24.28 -10.59
CA ILE A 64 -9.90 23.13 -9.83
C ILE A 64 -10.42 23.54 -8.44
N GLN A 65 -10.32 24.81 -8.04
CA GLN A 65 -10.89 25.28 -6.77
C GLN A 65 -12.44 25.24 -6.70
N ARG A 66 -13.17 24.90 -7.76
CA ARG A 66 -14.64 25.10 -7.79
C ARG A 66 -15.52 23.92 -8.22
N ASN A 67 -14.99 22.82 -8.74
CA ASN A 67 -15.80 21.65 -9.10
C ASN A 67 -15.26 20.38 -8.43
N SER A 68 -15.35 20.34 -7.11
CA SER A 68 -15.18 19.13 -6.28
C SER A 68 -16.37 18.16 -6.46
N GLY A 69 -16.76 17.89 -7.70
CA GLY A 69 -17.89 17.02 -8.06
C GLY A 69 -17.52 15.90 -9.03
N GLU A 70 -16.43 16.06 -9.78
CA GLU A 70 -15.97 15.06 -10.75
C GLU A 70 -14.51 14.74 -10.48
N ASN A 71 -14.25 14.12 -9.32
CA ASN A 71 -13.00 13.43 -9.10
C ASN A 71 -13.08 12.11 -9.90
N ASP A 72 -12.51 12.09 -11.11
CA ASP A 72 -12.43 10.91 -12.00
C ASP A 72 -11.63 9.74 -11.39
N TRP A 73 -11.06 9.94 -10.20
CA TRP A 73 -10.60 8.89 -9.30
C TRP A 73 -11.80 8.22 -8.62
N ASN A 74 -12.62 7.52 -9.40
CA ASN A 74 -13.74 6.72 -8.92
C ASN A 74 -13.25 5.43 -8.22
N ILE A 75 -12.23 5.54 -7.38
CA ILE A 75 -11.79 4.47 -6.48
C ILE A 75 -12.74 4.54 -5.29
N SER A 76 -13.75 3.67 -5.30
CA SER A 76 -14.62 3.50 -4.14
C SER A 76 -13.78 2.96 -2.98
N VAL A 77 -13.43 3.81 -2.03
CA VAL A 77 -12.85 3.38 -0.76
C VAL A 77 -13.95 2.70 0.05
N ASP A 78 -13.75 1.43 0.39
CA ASP A 78 -14.64 0.72 1.32
C ASP A 78 -14.39 1.26 2.74
N ILE A 79 -15.18 2.26 3.11
CA ILE A 79 -15.09 2.91 4.42
C ILE A 79 -15.26 1.90 5.56
N GLY A 80 -16.12 0.89 5.39
CA GLY A 80 -16.36 -0.12 6.40
C GLY A 80 -15.10 -0.94 6.68
N LYS A 81 -14.43 -1.40 5.62
CA LYS A 81 -13.15 -2.11 5.71
C LYS A 81 -12.05 -1.24 6.32
N GLU A 82 -11.86 -0.03 5.82
CA GLU A 82 -10.77 0.87 6.28
C GLU A 82 -10.93 1.27 7.75
N VAL A 83 -12.16 1.56 8.19
CA VAL A 83 -12.44 1.86 9.61
C VAL A 83 -12.24 0.63 10.50
N SER A 84 -12.59 -0.57 10.02
CA SER A 84 -12.35 -1.82 10.76
C SER A 84 -10.84 -2.13 10.90
N LEU A 85 -10.05 -1.85 9.86
CA LEU A 85 -8.59 -1.98 9.92
C LEU A 85 -8.00 -0.97 10.90
N LEU A 86 -8.42 0.30 10.80
CA LEU A 86 -8.00 1.36 11.72
C LEU A 86 -8.32 0.99 13.19
N TYR A 87 -9.53 0.49 13.47
CA TYR A 87 -9.88 -0.01 14.79
C TYR A 87 -8.92 -1.11 15.25
N SER A 88 -8.61 -2.09 14.39
CA SER A 88 -7.73 -3.22 14.75
C SER A 88 -6.32 -2.75 15.12
N TYR A 89 -5.75 -1.81 14.33
CA TYR A 89 -4.45 -1.22 14.64
C TYR A 89 -4.47 -0.41 15.93
N LEU A 90 -5.53 0.37 16.15
CA LEU A 90 -5.68 1.13 17.39
C LEU A 90 -5.85 0.20 18.60
N ASP A 91 -6.69 -0.83 18.54
CA ASP A 91 -6.88 -1.76 19.66
C ASP A 91 -5.60 -2.52 20.02
N GLU A 92 -4.77 -2.87 19.03
CA GLU A 92 -3.48 -3.53 19.25
C GLU A 92 -2.43 -2.58 19.84
N LEU A 93 -2.35 -1.34 19.33
CA LEU A 93 -1.28 -0.41 19.68
C LEU A 93 -1.65 0.56 20.82
N TRP A 94 -2.91 0.70 21.20
CA TRP A 94 -3.36 1.72 22.16
C TRP A 94 -3.05 1.34 23.61
N THR A 95 -1.79 1.53 24.01
CA THR A 95 -1.33 1.33 25.39
C THR A 95 -1.70 2.50 26.31
N PRO A 96 -1.64 2.32 27.65
CA PRO A 96 -1.85 3.41 28.60
C PRO A 96 -0.90 4.60 28.39
N GLU A 97 0.35 4.35 27.99
CA GLU A 97 1.36 5.38 27.73
C GLU A 97 0.99 6.21 26.50
N ILE A 98 0.56 5.55 25.42
CA ILE A 98 0.07 6.21 24.20
C ILE A 98 -1.19 7.02 24.51
N HIS A 99 -2.08 6.48 25.33
CA HIS A 99 -3.27 7.19 25.76
C HIS A 99 -2.95 8.47 26.55
N GLU A 100 -2.00 8.41 27.48
CA GLU A 100 -1.60 9.59 28.25
C GLU A 100 -0.97 10.67 27.36
N GLN A 101 -0.17 10.27 26.36
CA GLN A 101 0.37 11.19 25.37
C GLN A 101 -0.72 11.78 24.48
N ALA A 102 -1.63 10.94 23.96
CA ALA A 102 -2.71 11.37 23.07
C ALA A 102 -3.68 12.33 23.76
N ALA A 103 -4.00 12.09 25.03
CA ALA A 103 -4.88 12.94 25.83
C ALA A 103 -4.34 14.38 26.01
N LYS A 104 -3.02 14.60 25.86
CA LYS A 104 -2.41 15.94 25.90
C LYS A 104 -2.74 16.78 24.66
N TYR A 105 -3.09 16.15 23.53
CA TYR A 105 -3.43 16.83 22.27
C TYR A 105 -4.89 17.23 22.17
N GLY A 106 -5.78 16.70 23.03
CA GLY A 106 -7.18 17.13 23.09
C GLY A 106 -8.12 16.12 23.75
N SER A 107 -9.29 16.60 24.18
CA SER A 107 -10.32 15.78 24.83
C SER A 107 -10.86 14.65 23.96
N GLN A 108 -10.88 14.83 22.63
CA GLN A 108 -11.32 13.81 21.67
C GLN A 108 -10.47 12.54 21.72
N MET A 109 -9.17 12.66 22.01
CA MET A 109 -8.29 11.51 22.16
C MET A 109 -8.56 10.72 23.45
N ALA A 110 -9.04 11.41 24.49
CA ALA A 110 -9.49 10.75 25.71
C ALA A 110 -10.78 9.95 25.45
N GLU A 111 -11.72 10.53 24.70
CA GLU A 111 -12.96 9.88 24.26
C GLU A 111 -12.70 8.64 23.37
N LEU A 112 -11.68 8.71 22.51
CA LEU A 112 -11.32 7.61 21.61
C LEU A 112 -11.04 6.31 22.36
N ARG A 113 -10.36 6.35 23.52
CA ARG A 113 -10.13 5.15 24.34
C ARG A 113 -11.43 4.48 24.79
N PHE A 114 -12.43 5.28 25.16
CA PHE A 114 -13.73 4.75 25.57
C PHE A 114 -14.47 4.12 24.39
N ILE A 115 -14.35 4.74 23.21
CA ILE A 115 -14.91 4.19 21.96
C ILE A 115 -14.26 2.84 21.63
N LEU A 116 -12.92 2.75 21.65
CA LEU A 116 -12.19 1.52 21.40
C LEU A 116 -12.56 0.43 22.41
N ALA A 117 -12.60 0.75 23.70
CA ALA A 117 -13.00 -0.20 24.74
C ALA A 117 -14.44 -0.70 24.57
N LYS A 118 -15.37 0.18 24.17
CA LYS A 118 -16.77 -0.18 23.87
C LYS A 118 -16.85 -1.11 22.66
N LEU A 119 -16.10 -0.85 21.61
CA LEU A 119 -16.06 -1.70 20.41
C LEU A 119 -15.47 -3.07 20.74
N ARG A 120 -14.38 -3.12 21.52
CA ARG A 120 -13.79 -4.38 22.02
C ARG A 120 -14.79 -5.18 22.83
N TYR A 121 -15.53 -4.53 23.72
CA TYR A 121 -16.58 -5.18 24.51
C TYR A 121 -17.68 -5.77 23.61
N ILE A 122 -18.17 -5.02 22.62
CA ILE A 122 -19.19 -5.49 21.67
C ILE A 122 -18.67 -6.69 20.86
N ARG A 123 -17.41 -6.64 20.39
CA ARG A 123 -16.76 -7.74 19.69
C ARG A 123 -16.70 -9.01 20.55
N MET A 124 -16.20 -8.91 21.78
CA MET A 124 -16.13 -10.04 22.71
C MET A 124 -17.53 -10.62 23.04
N ARG A 125 -18.56 -9.78 23.10
CA ARG A 125 -19.94 -10.22 23.30
C ARG A 125 -20.50 -10.98 22.08
N ASN A 126 -20.17 -10.54 20.87
CA ASN A 126 -20.60 -11.18 19.63
C ASN A 126 -19.86 -12.50 19.35
N ASP A 127 -18.58 -12.62 19.75
CA ASP A 127 -17.82 -13.87 19.63
C ASP A 127 -18.32 -14.96 20.58
N GLY A 128 -18.92 -14.59 21.73
CA GLY A 128 -19.58 -15.53 22.65
C GLY A 128 -20.93 -16.06 22.18
N CYS A 129 -21.44 -15.62 21.01
CA CYS A 129 -22.74 -16.01 20.46
C CYS A 129 -22.61 -16.75 19.11
N LYS A 130 -21.50 -17.47 18.90
CA LYS A 130 -21.27 -18.28 17.68
C LYS A 130 -21.18 -19.79 17.91
N ASP A 131 -21.60 -20.29 19.07
CA ASP A 131 -21.57 -21.73 19.40
C ASP A 131 -22.95 -22.41 19.25
N TYR A 132 -23.65 -22.19 18.14
CA TYR A 132 -24.82 -23.00 17.78
C TYR A 132 -24.91 -23.28 16.28
N GLU A 133 -23.95 -24.03 15.73
CA GLU A 133 -24.17 -24.96 14.60
C GLU A 133 -22.85 -25.69 14.30
N LEU A 134 -22.51 -26.68 15.13
CA LEU A 134 -21.59 -27.74 14.73
C LEU A 134 -22.38 -28.72 13.84
N LEU A 135 -22.60 -28.35 12.58
CA LEU A 135 -23.06 -29.31 11.58
C LEU A 135 -21.88 -30.21 11.19
N THR A 136 -22.06 -31.50 11.43
CA THR A 136 -21.17 -32.60 11.04
C THR A 136 -20.84 -32.52 9.55
N VAL A 137 -19.58 -32.22 9.23
CA VAL A 137 -19.01 -32.50 7.91
C VAL A 137 -18.12 -33.72 8.08
N GLU A 138 -18.55 -34.85 7.51
CA GLU A 138 -17.71 -36.01 7.34
C GLU A 138 -16.48 -35.60 6.51
N SER A 139 -15.30 -35.70 7.12
CA SER A 139 -14.03 -35.53 6.43
C SER A 139 -13.85 -36.66 5.41
N SER A 140 -13.68 -36.33 4.14
CA SER A 140 -13.23 -37.27 3.13
C SER A 140 -11.78 -37.72 3.41
N PRO A 141 -11.35 -38.95 3.06
CA PRO A 141 -10.01 -39.46 3.35
C PRO A 141 -8.94 -38.62 2.62
N SER A 142 -7.81 -38.34 3.28
CA SER A 142 -6.72 -37.58 2.67
C SER A 142 -5.86 -38.46 1.74
N ASP A 143 -5.61 -38.01 0.52
CA ASP A 143 -4.78 -38.67 -0.50
C ASP A 143 -3.25 -38.58 -0.26
N TYR A 144 -2.79 -38.44 0.99
CA TYR A 144 -1.36 -38.48 1.29
C TYR A 144 -0.87 -39.93 1.43
N ASP A 145 -0.80 -40.65 0.31
CA ASP A 145 0.01 -41.86 0.20
C ASP A 145 1.38 -41.49 -0.39
N ASN A 146 2.39 -41.45 0.45
CA ASN A 146 3.76 -41.11 0.05
C ASN A 146 4.48 -42.40 -0.36
N THR A 147 4.13 -42.93 -1.53
CA THR A 147 4.88 -44.03 -2.16
C THR A 147 5.71 -43.52 -3.33
N ASN A 148 7.02 -43.81 -3.25
CA ASN A 148 8.03 -43.79 -4.33
C ASN A 148 8.88 -42.53 -4.50
N VAL A 149 9.92 -42.37 -3.67
CA VAL A 149 11.26 -41.98 -4.17
C VAL A 149 12.35 -42.78 -3.43
N SER A 150 12.64 -43.97 -3.96
CA SER A 150 13.96 -44.60 -3.82
C SER A 150 14.30 -45.25 -5.16
N ARG A 151 15.14 -44.57 -5.94
CA ARG A 151 16.00 -45.16 -6.96
C ARG A 151 17.33 -44.43 -6.92
#